data_AF-A0A7V4WBV4-F1
#
_entry.id   AF-A0A7V4WBV4-F1
#
_cell.length_a   1.000
_cell.length_b   1.000
_cell.length_c   1.000
_cell.angle_alpha   90.00
_cell.angle_beta   90.00
_cell.angle_gamma   90.00
#
_symmetry.space_group_name_H-M   'P 1'
#
loop_
_entity.id
_entity.type
_entity.pdbx_description
1 polymer ?
#
loop_
_entity_poly.entity_id
_entity_poly.type
_entity_poly.pdbx_seq_one_letter_code
_entity_poly.pdbx_strand_id
1 'polypeptide(L)'
;MSFRKAVFILIVFLVLSGIHLYIYVQNVALKYQITDLKIKLSELASRERDLKVKIAEKENLAVIEKIAQEKLGMIYPEKIIYLLVTSEGTSESGAH
;
A
#
# COMPACT_ATOMS: atom_id res chain seq x y z
N MET A 1 12.28 -64.70 -5.93
CA MET A 1 11.65 -63.85 -4.90
C MET A 1 10.23 -64.36 -4.70
N SER A 2 9.79 -64.72 -3.48
CA SER A 2 8.43 -65.24 -3.31
C SER A 2 7.41 -64.12 -3.60
N PHE A 3 6.36 -64.42 -4.37
CA PHE A 3 5.32 -63.45 -4.78
C PHE A 3 4.81 -62.58 -3.62
N ARG A 4 4.65 -63.20 -2.44
CA ARG A 4 4.26 -62.52 -1.19
C ARG A 4 5.23 -61.40 -0.76
N LYS A 5 6.54 -61.58 -0.95
CA LYS A 5 7.55 -60.56 -0.64
C LYS A 5 7.49 -59.39 -1.63
N ALA A 6 7.26 -59.67 -2.92
CA ALA A 6 7.10 -58.63 -3.93
C ALA A 6 5.85 -57.78 -3.68
N VAL A 7 4.72 -58.41 -3.33
CA VAL A 7 3.48 -57.71 -2.95
C VAL A 7 3.69 -56.87 -1.69
N PHE A 8 4.38 -57.39 -0.69
CA PHE A 8 4.67 -56.63 0.53
C PHE A 8 5.52 -55.38 0.24
N ILE A 9 6.57 -55.52 -0.57
CA ILE A 9 7.42 -54.39 -0.98
C ILE A 9 6.60 -53.35 -1.74
N LEU A 10 5.72 -53.78 -2.64
CA LEU A 10 4.84 -52.88 -3.40
C LEU A 10 3.92 -52.08 -2.47
N ILE A 11 3.31 -52.72 -1.48
CA ILE A 11 2.45 -52.06 -0.49
C ILE A 11 3.25 -51.01 0.28
N VAL A 12 4.47 -51.34 0.71
CA VAL A 12 5.35 -50.39 1.42
C VAL A 12 5.64 -49.16 0.57
N PHE A 13 5.99 -49.34 -0.70
CA PHE A 13 6.21 -48.21 -1.63
C PHE A 13 4.96 -47.36 -1.82
N LEU A 14 3.78 -47.98 -1.88
CA LEU A 14 2.51 -47.28 -2.06
C LEU A 14 2.19 -46.41 -0.84
N VAL A 15 2.42 -46.94 0.37
CA VAL A 15 2.26 -46.18 1.62
C VAL A 15 3.27 -45.03 1.70
N LEU A 16 4.54 -45.27 1.39
CA LEU A 16 5.58 -44.23 1.35
C LEU A 16 5.23 -43.11 0.37
N SER A 17 4.75 -43.47 -0.83
CA SER A 17 4.32 -42.49 -1.82
C SER A 17 3.13 -41.66 -1.34
N GLY A 18 2.17 -42.29 -0.65
CA GLY A 18 1.03 -41.59 -0.05
C GLY A 18 1.46 -40.58 1.02
N ILE A 19 2.35 -40.98 1.93
CA ILE A 19 2.91 -40.10 2.96
C ILE A 19 3.67 -38.93 2.32
N HIS A 20 4.51 -39.23 1.32
CA HIS A 20 5.27 -38.20 0.60
C HIS A 20 4.35 -37.17 -0.05
N LEU A 21 3.29 -37.62 -0.73
CA LEU A 21 2.31 -36.73 -1.36
C LEU A 21 1.57 -35.88 -0.32
N TYR A 22 1.16 -36.47 0.80
CA TYR A 22 0.49 -35.75 1.88
C TYR A 22 1.35 -34.61 2.45
N ILE A 23 2.63 -34.89 2.75
CA ILE A 23 3.59 -33.89 3.23
C ILE A 23 3.82 -32.81 2.17
N TYR A 24 3.94 -33.19 0.90
CA TYR A 24 4.13 -32.25 -0.19
C TYR A 24 2.96 -31.27 -0.31
N VAL A 25 1.72 -31.76 -0.28
CA VAL A 25 0.53 -30.92 -0.37
C VAL A 25 0.45 -29.94 0.81
N GLN A 26 0.75 -30.40 2.03
CA GLN A 26 0.81 -29.49 3.18
C GLN A 26 1.87 -28.40 3.00
N ASN A 27 3.07 -28.76 2.57
CA ASN A 27 4.14 -27.79 2.35
C ASN A 27 3.76 -26.74 1.30
N VAL A 28 3.10 -27.15 0.22
CA VAL A 28 2.60 -26.21 -0.79
C VAL A 28 1.56 -25.27 -0.18
N ALA A 29 0.59 -25.79 0.57
CA ALA A 29 -0.42 -24.97 1.24
C ALA A 29 0.20 -23.96 2.22
N LEU A 30 1.17 -24.39 3.04
CA LEU A 30 1.89 -23.51 3.96
C LEU A 30 2.66 -22.42 3.21
N LYS A 31 3.33 -22.74 2.08
CA LYS A 31 4.03 -21.74 1.26
C LYS A 31 3.08 -20.67 0.71
N TYR A 32 1.89 -21.06 0.28
CA TYR A 32 0.87 -20.10 -0.16
C TYR A 32 0.43 -19.20 0.99
N GLN A 33 0.16 -19.75 2.16
CA GLN A 33 -0.21 -18.97 3.35
C GLN A 33 0.89 -17.97 3.74
N ILE A 34 2.15 -18.40 3.75
CA ILE A 34 3.29 -17.52 4.03
C ILE A 34 3.36 -16.37 3.01
N THR A 35 3.15 -16.68 1.73
CA THR A 35 3.19 -15.68 0.67
C THR A 35 2.08 -14.65 0.82
N ASP A 36 0.85 -15.11 1.09
CA ASP A 36 -0.29 -14.23 1.36
C ASP A 36 -0.05 -13.33 2.58
N LEU A 37 0.45 -13.90 3.68
CA LEU A 37 0.82 -13.13 4.87
C LEU A 37 1.88 -12.08 4.57
N LYS A 38 2.89 -12.41 3.77
CA LYS A 38 3.95 -11.47 3.37
C LYS A 38 3.40 -10.32 2.53
N ILE A 39 2.47 -10.60 1.62
CA ILE A 39 1.78 -9.57 0.83
C ILE A 39 0.99 -8.63 1.75
N LYS A 40 0.19 -9.19 2.67
CA LYS A 40 -0.60 -8.41 3.64
C LYS A 40 0.28 -7.53 4.52
N LEU A 41 1.42 -8.05 4.98
CA LEU A 41 2.39 -7.27 5.76
C LEU A 41 2.95 -6.12 4.95
N SER A 42 3.31 -6.35 3.68
CA SER A 42 3.81 -5.30 2.79
C SER A 42 2.75 -4.22 2.54
N GLU A 43 1.48 -4.61 2.37
CA GLU A 43 0.38 -3.67 2.19
C GLU A 43 0.17 -2.82 3.44
N LEU A 44 0.16 -3.45 4.62
CA LEU A 44 0.05 -2.74 5.90
C LEU A 44 1.18 -1.74 6.09
N ALA A 45 2.44 -2.14 5.83
CA ALA A 45 3.59 -1.26 5.93
C ALA A 45 3.49 -0.06 4.95
N SER A 46 2.99 -0.29 3.74
CA SER A 46 2.75 0.78 2.78
C SER A 46 1.66 1.75 3.26
N ARG A 47 0.55 1.23 3.81
CA ARG A 47 -0.52 2.05 4.40
C ARG A 47 -0.03 2.85 5.60
N GLU A 48 0.77 2.24 6.47
CA GLU A 48 1.39 2.91 7.61
C GLU A 48 2.26 4.09 7.13
N ARG A 49 3.07 3.88 6.10
CA ARG A 49 3.92 4.93 5.52
C ARG A 49 3.08 6.07 4.94
N ASP A 50 2.03 5.78 4.19
CA ASP A 50 1.12 6.78 3.63
C ASP A 50 0.42 7.59 4.74
N LEU A 51 -0.04 6.92 5.80
CA LEU A 51 -0.62 7.59 6.96
C LEU A 51 0.40 8.49 7.67
N LYS A 52 1.64 8.04 7.84
CA LYS A 52 2.72 8.87 8.42
C LYS A 52 2.99 10.13 7.60
N VAL A 53 2.98 10.03 6.27
CA VAL A 53 3.13 11.20 5.38
C VAL A 53 1.96 12.16 5.59
N LYS A 54 0.72 11.67 5.58
CA LYS A 54 -0.48 12.51 5.81
C LYS A 54 -0.48 13.19 7.18
N ILE A 55 0.03 12.52 8.21
CA ILE A 55 0.18 13.11 9.55
C ILE A 55 1.20 14.25 9.49
N ALA A 56 2.38 14.00 8.91
CA ALA A 56 3.44 15.02 8.80
C ALA A 56 2.98 16.25 7.99
N GLU A 57 2.23 16.05 6.90
CA GLU A 57 1.64 17.15 6.13
C GLU A 57 0.69 18.00 6.97
N LYS A 58 -0.22 17.34 7.73
CA LYS A 58 -1.16 18.04 8.61
C LYS A 58 -0.47 18.79 9.74
N GLU A 59 0.53 18.18 10.37
CA GLU A 59 1.32 18.84 11.41
C GLU A 59 2.05 20.06 10.84
N ASN A 60 2.64 19.95 9.66
CA ASN A 60 3.31 21.07 9.01
C ASN A 60 2.33 22.21 8.67
N LEU A 61 1.15 21.89 8.13
CA LEU A 61 0.08 22.86 7.88
C LEU A 61 -0.35 23.57 9.18
N ALA A 62 -0.54 22.82 10.26
CA ALA A 62 -0.89 23.40 11.56
C ALA A 62 0.21 24.33 12.11
N VAL A 63 1.49 23.98 11.90
CA VAL A 63 2.63 24.85 12.26
C VAL A 63 2.63 26.13 11.43
N ILE A 64 2.42 26.02 10.12
CA ILE A 64 2.35 27.19 9.21
C ILE A 64 1.21 28.11 9.63
N GLU A 65 0.02 27.56 9.90
CA GLU A 65 -1.15 28.33 10.32
C GLU A 65 -0.91 29.05 11.65
N LYS A 66 -0.29 28.36 12.62
CA LYS A 66 0.10 28.97 13.90
C LYS A 66 1.07 30.14 13.71
N ILE A 67 2.10 29.98 12.87
CA ILE A 67 3.05 31.06 12.57
C ILE A 67 2.35 32.22 11.87
N ALA A 68 1.47 31.94 10.91
CA ALA A 68 0.72 32.96 10.19
C ALA A 68 -0.16 33.79 11.14
N GLN A 69 -0.89 33.15 12.04
CA GLN A 69 -1.76 33.84 13.00
C GLN A 69 -0.96 34.58 14.08
N GLU A 70 0.00 33.91 14.74
CA GLU A 70 0.67 34.47 15.93
C GLU A 70 1.80 35.45 15.58
N LYS A 71 2.59 35.18 14.53
CA LYS A 71 3.78 35.99 14.20
C LYS A 71 3.54 36.98 13.08
N LEU A 72 2.66 36.65 12.14
CA LEU A 72 2.39 37.50 10.97
C LEU A 72 1.04 38.23 11.08
N GLY A 73 0.24 37.96 12.13
CA GLY A 73 -1.06 38.59 12.34
C GLY A 73 -2.06 38.30 11.22
N MET A 74 -1.85 37.23 10.45
CA MET A 74 -2.77 36.84 9.38
C MET A 74 -4.08 36.36 9.98
N ILE A 75 -5.18 36.93 9.50
CA ILE A 75 -6.55 36.58 9.85
C ILE A 75 -7.23 35.96 8.63
N TYR A 76 -7.99 34.89 8.85
CA TYR A 76 -8.73 34.25 7.77
C TYR A 76 -9.82 35.19 7.24
N PRO A 77 -9.87 35.48 5.93
CA PRO A 77 -10.85 36.41 5.39
C PRO A 77 -12.27 35.81 5.37
N GLU A 78 -13.28 36.60 5.78
CA GLU A 78 -14.69 36.17 5.77
C GLU A 78 -15.27 36.05 4.34
N LYS A 79 -14.70 36.76 3.36
CA LYS A 79 -15.08 36.69 1.95
C LYS A 79 -13.86 36.60 1.06
N ILE A 80 -13.82 35.55 0.23
CA ILE A 80 -12.82 35.39 -0.82
C ILE A 80 -13.47 35.80 -2.15
N ILE A 81 -12.98 36.88 -2.75
CA ILE A 81 -13.41 37.34 -4.08
C ILE A 81 -12.36 36.88 -5.09
N TYR A 82 -12.76 35.97 -5.98
CA TYR A 82 -11.89 35.50 -7.06
C TYR A 82 -11.96 36.47 -8.24
N LEU A 83 -10.85 37.18 -8.49
CA LEU A 83 -10.70 37.98 -9.71
C LEU A 83 -10.19 37.06 -10.82
N LEU A 84 -11.07 36.72 -11.76
CA LEU A 84 -10.67 36.08 -13.01
C LEU A 84 -9.98 37.13 -13.87
N VAL A 85 -8.66 37.03 -13.98
CA VAL A 85 -7.89 37.83 -14.94
C VAL A 85 -8.15 37.25 -16.33
N THR A 86 -9.11 37.83 -17.05
CA THR A 86 -9.25 37.59 -18.48
C THR A 86 -8.18 38.39 -19.23
N SER A 87 -7.56 37.81 -20.24
CA SER A 87 -6.45 38.41 -21.00
C SER A 87 -6.90 39.52 -21.97
N GLU A 88 -7.97 40.25 -21.67
CA GLU A 88 -8.53 41.30 -22.56
C GLU A 88 -8.09 42.72 -22.14
N GLY A 89 -7.06 42.83 -21.30
CA GLY A 89 -6.50 44.10 -20.81
C GLY A 89 -5.21 44.56 -21.47
N THR A 90 -4.80 43.96 -22.59
CA THR A 90 -3.66 44.44 -23.41
C THR A 90 -4.12 44.71 -24.84
N SER A 91 -4.90 45.76 -25.02
CA SER A 91 -5.06 46.43 -26.32
C SER A 91 -4.57 47.86 -26.18
N GLU A 92 -3.30 47.98 -26.53
CA GLU A 92 -2.61 49.11 -27.13
C GLU A 92 -3.36 50.45 -27.20
N SER A 93 -2.84 51.40 -26.43
CA SER A 93 -2.85 52.81 -26.78
C SER A 93 -2.02 53.00 -28.06
N GLY A 94 -2.68 53.23 -29.19
CA GLY A 94 -2.03 53.50 -30.46
C GLY A 94 -3.02 53.84 -31.57
N ALA A 95 -3.00 55.10 -32.01
CA ALA A 95 -3.63 55.66 -33.22
C ALA A 95 -5.17 55.75 -33.26
N HIS A 96 -5.70 56.94 -32.95
CA HIS A 96 -6.15 57.92 -33.96
C HIS A 96 -6.54 59.25 -33.31
#